data_AF-E3RYJ3-F1
#
_entry.id   AF-E3RYJ3-F1
#
_cell.length_a   1.000
_cell.length_b   1.000
_cell.length_c   1.000
_cell.angle_alpha   90.00
_cell.angle_beta   90.00
_cell.angle_gamma   90.00
#
_symmetry.space_group_name_H-M   'P 1'
#
loop_
_entity.id
_entity.type
_entity.pdbx_description
1 polymer ?
#
loop_
_entity_poly.entity_id
_entity_poly.type
_entity_poly.pdbx_seq_one_letter_code
_entity_poly.pdbx_strand_id
1 'polypeptide(L)'
;MIRICTRATLRSPTLRPVTYTLLPQCACRQFSSSQWRKEDPRISDFGREIVDEFAVMREKYDTPKNTVVLAHGLLGFDELRLAGQFIPGIQYWRGITDALAHKGIEVIVAAVPPSGSIEARSAKLAESIALKAKGKQVNIIAGLDSRYMISQLRPTDFKILSLTTIATPHRGSAFADYMFETIGQRRVKRIYKVMEYFGLETGAFSQLTQAYMKNNFNPKTPDVPDVKYYSYGASLEPSKWSVFSPSHAIIKPIEGVNDGLVSVHSSQWGDYKGTLIGVSHLDLINWTNRLKWFFWELTGSKRNFNAIAFYLDICDMLAKEKL
;
A
#
# COMPACT_ATOMS: atom_id res chain seq x y z
N MET A 1 -18.59 87.76 14.78
CA MET A 1 -17.50 87.28 15.67
C MET A 1 -16.28 86.98 14.80
N ILE A 2 -15.04 87.22 15.26
CA ILE A 2 -13.86 87.43 14.39
C ILE A 2 -12.79 86.33 14.57
N ARG A 3 -12.25 85.81 13.45
CA ARG A 3 -10.85 85.33 13.22
C ARG A 3 -10.72 84.97 11.72
N ILE A 4 -10.15 85.81 10.86
CA ILE A 4 -8.71 86.09 10.61
C ILE A 4 -8.07 85.08 9.64
N CYS A 5 -7.34 85.59 8.62
CA CYS A 5 -6.76 84.83 7.50
C CYS A 5 -5.23 84.94 7.42
N THR A 6 -4.57 83.94 6.82
CA THR A 6 -3.30 84.03 6.04
C THR A 6 -3.18 82.75 5.18
N ARG A 7 -2.90 82.83 3.86
CA ARG A 7 -1.58 82.82 3.15
C ARG A 7 -0.65 81.64 3.52
N ALA A 8 0.07 80.97 2.61
CA ALA A 8 0.18 80.99 1.12
C ALA A 8 0.86 79.64 0.67
N THR A 9 1.31 79.30 -0.56
CA THR A 9 1.63 80.01 -1.83
C THR A 9 1.57 79.01 -3.03
N LEU A 10 1.90 79.43 -4.26
CA LEU A 10 1.97 78.57 -5.47
C LEU A 10 3.26 77.71 -5.56
N ARG A 11 3.17 76.51 -6.19
CA ARG A 11 3.82 76.19 -7.50
C ARG A 11 3.53 74.77 -8.01
N SER A 12 3.42 74.64 -9.34
CA SER A 12 3.39 73.40 -10.16
C SER A 12 4.83 72.85 -10.36
N PRO A 13 5.12 71.67 -11.01
CA PRO A 13 4.39 71.03 -12.12
C PRO A 13 4.47 69.48 -12.27
N THR A 14 4.18 69.02 -13.50
CA THR A 14 4.37 67.68 -14.12
C THR A 14 3.33 66.57 -13.88
N LEU A 15 2.66 66.21 -14.98
CA LEU A 15 1.91 64.95 -15.15
C LEU A 15 2.89 63.78 -15.33
N ARG A 16 2.50 62.60 -14.84
CA ARG A 16 3.02 61.30 -15.32
C ARG A 16 1.84 60.37 -15.60
N PRO A 17 1.79 59.67 -16.75
CA PRO A 17 0.71 58.73 -17.03
C PRO A 17 0.86 57.47 -16.18
N VAL A 18 -0.24 57.02 -15.57
CA VAL A 18 -0.31 55.73 -14.86
C VAL A 18 -0.69 54.64 -15.86
N THR A 19 0.24 53.74 -16.15
CA THR A 19 -0.02 52.56 -16.99
C THR A 19 -0.74 51.48 -16.18
N TYR A 20 -2.03 51.27 -16.45
CA TYR A 20 -2.81 50.19 -15.85
C TYR A 20 -2.52 48.85 -16.52
N THR A 21 -1.73 47.99 -15.87
CA THR A 21 -1.57 46.58 -16.26
C THR A 21 -2.78 45.76 -15.80
N LEU A 22 -3.65 45.41 -16.76
CA LEU A 22 -4.78 44.51 -16.51
C LEU A 22 -4.31 43.07 -16.36
N LEU A 23 -4.32 42.53 -15.14
CA LEU A 23 -4.19 41.10 -14.88
C LEU A 23 -5.58 40.44 -14.91
N PRO A 24 -5.80 39.37 -15.70
CA PRO A 24 -7.09 38.68 -15.74
C PRO A 24 -7.29 37.84 -14.47
N GLN A 25 -8.21 38.27 -13.59
CA GLN A 25 -8.62 37.48 -12.44
C GLN A 25 -9.48 36.28 -12.87
N CYS A 26 -8.82 35.17 -13.22
CA CYS A 26 -9.51 33.88 -13.39
C CYS A 26 -9.97 33.36 -12.02
N ALA A 27 -11.25 33.60 -11.71
CA ALA A 27 -11.88 33.24 -10.43
C ALA A 27 -12.13 31.72 -10.31
N CYS A 28 -11.05 30.94 -10.28
CA CYS A 28 -11.10 29.50 -10.03
C CYS A 28 -11.65 29.24 -8.61
N ARG A 29 -12.84 28.64 -8.53
CA ARG A 29 -13.46 28.24 -7.26
C ARG A 29 -12.72 27.04 -6.67
N GLN A 30 -11.63 27.31 -5.96
CA GLN A 30 -10.96 26.30 -5.13
C GLN A 30 -11.93 25.78 -4.07
N PHE A 31 -12.32 24.52 -4.18
CA PHE A 31 -12.92 23.79 -3.06
C PHE A 31 -11.85 23.62 -1.98
N SER A 32 -11.88 24.47 -0.96
CA SER A 32 -10.92 24.42 0.15
C SER A 32 -11.18 23.21 1.05
N SER A 33 -10.57 22.08 0.70
CA SER A 33 -10.53 20.85 1.49
C SER A 33 -9.09 20.44 1.88
N SER A 34 -8.11 21.28 1.54
CA SER A 34 -6.68 21.00 1.68
C SER A 34 -6.06 21.50 2.99
N GLN A 35 -6.58 22.58 3.58
CA GLN A 35 -5.98 23.19 4.77
C GLN A 35 -6.40 22.46 6.07
N TRP A 36 -7.71 22.20 6.25
CA TRP A 36 -8.26 21.44 7.38
C TRP A 36 -7.68 20.01 7.56
N ARG A 37 -7.01 19.45 6.54
CA ARG A 37 -6.34 18.15 6.64
C ARG A 37 -5.01 18.21 7.39
N LYS A 38 -4.38 19.39 7.53
CA LYS A 38 -3.01 19.51 8.09
C LYS A 38 -2.95 19.70 9.61
N GLU A 39 -4.10 19.82 10.28
CA GLU A 39 -4.18 20.26 11.68
C GLU A 39 -4.71 19.17 12.65
N ASP A 40 -5.10 18.00 12.14
CA ASP A 40 -5.41 16.83 12.98
C ASP A 40 -4.12 16.05 13.29
N PRO A 41 -3.72 15.88 14.56
CA PRO A 41 -2.48 15.18 14.91
C PRO A 41 -2.46 13.70 14.49
N ARG A 42 -3.62 13.09 14.20
CA ARG A 42 -3.74 11.71 13.64
C ARG A 42 -3.44 11.64 12.14
N ILE A 43 -3.22 12.79 11.49
CA ILE A 43 -2.90 12.93 10.07
C ILE A 43 -1.41 13.32 9.91
N SER A 44 -0.61 13.27 10.98
CA SER A 44 0.80 13.70 10.97
C SER A 44 1.82 12.70 10.41
N ASP A 45 1.43 11.44 10.17
CA ASP A 45 2.36 10.32 9.94
C ASP A 45 2.08 9.52 8.64
N PHE A 46 2.33 10.16 7.50
CA PHE A 46 2.22 9.55 6.15
C PHE A 46 3.58 9.14 5.55
N GLY A 47 4.68 9.51 6.20
CA GLY A 47 6.00 9.53 5.57
C GLY A 47 5.99 10.36 4.26
N ARG A 48 6.61 9.82 3.21
CA ARG A 48 6.55 10.38 1.85
C ARG A 48 5.21 10.06 1.19
N GLU A 49 4.44 11.05 0.76
CA GLU A 49 3.28 10.84 -0.13
C GLU A 49 3.75 10.48 -1.56
N ILE A 50 3.15 9.46 -2.17
CA ILE A 50 3.40 9.02 -3.54
C ILE A 50 2.06 9.04 -4.29
N VAL A 51 1.85 10.03 -5.15
CA VAL A 51 0.55 10.32 -5.77
C VAL A 51 0.42 9.74 -7.17
N ASP A 52 1.42 9.98 -8.04
CA ASP A 52 1.38 9.61 -9.45
C ASP A 52 2.73 9.12 -10.02
N GLU A 53 3.78 8.96 -9.18
CA GLU A 53 5.10 8.46 -9.61
C GLU A 53 5.04 7.10 -10.32
N PHE A 54 4.05 6.27 -9.95
CA PHE A 54 3.81 4.96 -10.55
C PHE A 54 2.56 4.94 -11.44
N ALA A 55 2.08 6.08 -11.94
CA ALA A 55 0.98 6.15 -12.91
C ALA A 55 1.34 5.49 -14.25
N VAL A 56 2.59 5.66 -14.67
CA VAL A 56 3.14 5.25 -15.98
C VAL A 56 4.44 4.45 -15.74
N MET A 57 4.77 3.52 -16.63
CA MET A 57 6.05 2.80 -16.55
C MET A 57 7.19 3.69 -17.07
N ARG A 58 8.32 3.71 -16.36
CA ARG A 58 9.56 4.32 -16.88
C ARG A 58 10.08 3.52 -18.08
N GLU A 59 10.73 4.21 -19.02
CA GLU A 59 11.43 3.58 -20.15
C GLU A 59 12.51 2.61 -19.64
N LYS A 60 13.37 3.11 -18.74
CA LYS A 60 14.41 2.34 -18.05
C LYS A 60 14.10 2.14 -16.57
N TYR A 61 14.31 0.90 -16.13
CA TYR A 61 14.50 0.48 -14.75
C TYR A 61 15.84 -0.26 -14.68
N ASP A 62 16.60 -0.08 -13.60
CA ASP A 62 17.74 -0.94 -13.28
C ASP A 62 17.25 -2.26 -12.65
N THR A 63 18.03 -3.34 -12.76
CA THR A 63 17.61 -4.70 -12.34
C THR A 63 18.44 -5.22 -11.17
N PRO A 64 17.82 -5.85 -10.14
CA PRO A 64 18.54 -6.38 -9.00
C PRO A 64 19.38 -7.58 -9.40
N LYS A 65 20.47 -7.83 -8.68
CA LYS A 65 21.42 -8.91 -8.98
C LYS A 65 21.02 -10.24 -8.36
N ASN A 66 20.30 -10.22 -7.25
CA ASN A 66 19.88 -11.41 -6.52
C ASN A 66 18.38 -11.68 -6.73
N THR A 67 17.99 -12.95 -6.65
CA THR A 67 16.67 -13.44 -7.05
C THR A 67 15.54 -12.79 -6.25
N VAL A 68 14.48 -12.33 -6.92
CA VAL A 68 13.31 -11.74 -6.25
C VAL A 68 12.32 -12.84 -5.90
N VAL A 69 11.93 -12.94 -4.63
CA VAL A 69 10.84 -13.81 -4.15
C VAL A 69 9.58 -12.98 -4.01
N LEU A 70 8.51 -13.35 -4.72
CA LEU A 70 7.16 -12.80 -4.53
C LEU A 70 6.32 -13.81 -3.75
N ALA A 71 5.89 -13.46 -2.53
CA ALA A 71 5.05 -14.33 -1.70
C ALA A 71 3.76 -13.62 -1.29
N HIS A 72 2.63 -14.29 -1.49
CA HIS A 72 1.32 -13.70 -1.20
C HIS A 72 1.00 -13.71 0.30
N GLY A 73 0.14 -12.79 0.74
CA GLY A 73 -0.34 -12.74 2.12
C GLY A 73 -1.40 -13.81 2.43
N LEU A 74 -2.01 -13.69 3.61
CA LEU A 74 -3.25 -14.39 3.95
C LEU A 74 -4.31 -14.11 2.88
N LEU A 75 -5.15 -15.11 2.58
CA LEU A 75 -6.19 -15.08 1.53
C LEU A 75 -5.66 -15.01 0.08
N GLY A 76 -4.33 -14.98 -0.11
CA GLY A 76 -3.72 -15.21 -1.41
C GLY A 76 -3.79 -16.69 -1.82
N PHE A 77 -3.60 -16.91 -3.11
CA PHE A 77 -3.68 -18.18 -3.82
C PHE A 77 -2.70 -18.09 -5.01
N ASP A 78 -2.11 -19.20 -5.45
CA ASP A 78 -1.27 -19.17 -6.66
C ASP A 78 -2.10 -18.86 -7.91
N GLU A 79 -3.20 -19.59 -8.09
CA GLU A 79 -4.04 -19.57 -9.29
C GLU A 79 -5.51 -19.90 -8.96
N LEU A 80 -6.41 -18.91 -9.09
CA LEU A 80 -7.84 -19.09 -8.84
C LEU A 80 -8.59 -19.46 -10.13
N ARG A 81 -8.96 -20.74 -10.28
CA ARG A 81 -9.72 -21.24 -11.46
C ARG A 81 -11.24 -21.13 -11.26
N LEU A 82 -11.78 -19.94 -11.51
CA LEU A 82 -13.20 -19.60 -11.28
C LEU A 82 -14.22 -20.41 -12.11
N ALA A 83 -13.82 -21.10 -13.18
CA ALA A 83 -14.73 -21.85 -14.07
C ALA A 83 -14.08 -23.12 -14.67
N GLY A 84 -13.44 -23.94 -13.82
CA GLY A 84 -12.83 -25.20 -14.23
C GLY A 84 -11.61 -25.01 -15.15
N GLN A 85 -11.39 -25.96 -16.07
CA GLN A 85 -10.20 -26.00 -16.93
C GLN A 85 -10.28 -25.06 -18.16
N PHE A 86 -11.45 -24.47 -18.44
CA PHE A 86 -11.72 -23.75 -19.70
C PHE A 86 -11.53 -22.23 -19.63
N ILE A 87 -11.25 -21.68 -18.45
CA ILE A 87 -10.84 -20.28 -18.29
C ILE A 87 -9.42 -20.26 -17.69
N PRO A 88 -8.46 -19.52 -18.26
CA PRO A 88 -7.11 -19.42 -17.71
C PRO A 88 -7.19 -18.89 -16.28
N GLY A 89 -6.55 -19.60 -15.35
CA GLY A 89 -6.69 -19.30 -13.95
C GLY A 89 -6.05 -17.98 -13.54
N ILE A 90 -6.64 -17.40 -12.51
CA ILE A 90 -6.38 -16.03 -12.10
C ILE A 90 -5.24 -16.02 -11.07
N GLN A 91 -4.06 -15.60 -11.50
CA GLN A 91 -2.90 -15.45 -10.61
C GLN A 91 -3.11 -14.34 -9.57
N TYR A 92 -2.39 -14.42 -8.44
CA TYR A 92 -2.28 -13.30 -7.50
C TYR A 92 -1.54 -12.12 -8.16
N TRP A 93 -0.32 -12.38 -8.66
CA TRP A 93 0.63 -11.40 -9.22
C TRP A 93 0.36 -11.02 -10.69
N ARG A 94 -0.91 -10.77 -11.06
CA ARG A 94 -1.36 -10.66 -12.48
C ARG A 94 -0.49 -9.72 -13.33
N GLY A 95 0.31 -10.28 -14.24
CA GLY A 95 1.19 -9.55 -15.15
C GLY A 95 2.41 -8.89 -14.49
N ILE A 96 2.57 -9.00 -13.17
CA ILE A 96 3.75 -8.50 -12.44
C ILE A 96 4.92 -9.46 -12.66
N THR A 97 4.70 -10.77 -12.48
CA THR A 97 5.69 -11.82 -12.79
C THR A 97 6.24 -11.69 -14.20
N ASP A 98 5.34 -11.50 -15.16
CA ASP A 98 5.65 -11.52 -16.58
C ASP A 98 6.43 -10.26 -16.98
N ALA A 99 6.07 -9.10 -16.42
CA ALA A 99 6.80 -7.84 -16.62
C ALA A 99 8.20 -7.85 -15.99
N LEU A 100 8.36 -8.44 -14.80
CA LEU A 100 9.67 -8.61 -14.16
C LEU A 100 10.55 -9.57 -14.98
N ALA A 101 10.00 -10.72 -15.40
CA ALA A 101 10.70 -11.69 -16.24
C ALA A 101 11.09 -11.10 -17.61
N HIS A 102 10.23 -10.29 -18.25
CA HIS A 102 10.54 -9.57 -19.49
C HIS A 102 11.64 -8.52 -19.32
N LYS A 103 11.88 -8.01 -18.10
CA LYS A 103 13.05 -7.17 -17.80
C LYS A 103 14.29 -7.99 -17.39
N GLY A 104 14.25 -9.33 -17.49
CA GLY A 104 15.37 -10.22 -17.17
C GLY A 104 15.58 -10.47 -15.67
N ILE A 105 14.60 -10.13 -14.83
CA ILE A 105 14.67 -10.31 -13.38
C ILE A 105 14.28 -11.75 -13.06
N GLU A 106 15.14 -12.49 -12.35
CA GLU A 106 14.80 -13.83 -11.87
C GLU A 106 13.77 -13.73 -10.73
N VAL A 107 12.57 -14.31 -10.95
CA VAL A 107 11.46 -14.28 -9.99
C VAL A 107 11.09 -15.69 -9.52
N ILE A 108 11.09 -15.88 -8.20
CA ILE A 108 10.51 -17.03 -7.51
C ILE A 108 9.13 -16.61 -6.97
N VAL A 109 8.06 -17.18 -7.50
CA VAL A 109 6.74 -17.10 -6.84
C VAL A 109 6.69 -18.17 -5.76
N ALA A 110 6.36 -17.77 -4.52
CA ALA A 110 6.24 -18.67 -3.38
C ALA A 110 4.81 -18.68 -2.83
N ALA A 111 4.31 -19.88 -2.59
CA ALA A 111 2.94 -20.16 -2.18
C ALA A 111 2.84 -20.41 -0.67
N VAL A 112 1.75 -20.00 -0.05
CA VAL A 112 1.41 -20.38 1.33
C VAL A 112 -0.04 -20.86 1.42
N PRO A 113 -0.40 -21.74 2.39
CA PRO A 113 -1.80 -22.10 2.61
C PRO A 113 -2.68 -20.84 2.79
N PRO A 114 -3.83 -20.69 2.12
CA PRO A 114 -4.57 -19.42 2.07
C PRO A 114 -5.09 -18.96 3.45
N SER A 115 -5.33 -19.89 4.35
CA SER A 115 -6.00 -19.68 5.64
C SER A 115 -5.17 -20.10 6.87
N GLY A 116 -3.95 -20.62 6.66
CA GLY A 116 -3.12 -21.14 7.75
C GLY A 116 -2.65 -20.07 8.74
N SER A 117 -2.17 -20.51 9.91
CA SER A 117 -1.52 -19.60 10.86
C SER A 117 -0.23 -19.00 10.26
N ILE A 118 0.24 -17.86 10.75
CA ILE A 118 1.50 -17.24 10.29
C ILE A 118 2.65 -18.23 10.43
N GLU A 119 2.70 -18.99 11.52
CA GLU A 119 3.73 -20.01 11.78
C GLU A 119 3.74 -21.10 10.68
N ALA A 120 2.57 -21.66 10.35
CA ALA A 120 2.42 -22.68 9.30
C ALA A 120 2.68 -22.13 7.90
N ARG A 121 2.20 -20.91 7.59
CA ARG A 121 2.41 -20.25 6.30
C ARG A 121 3.89 -19.90 6.11
N SER A 122 4.59 -19.46 7.16
CA SER A 122 6.04 -19.20 7.17
C SER A 122 6.87 -20.46 6.95
N ALA A 123 6.48 -21.58 7.54
CA ALA A 123 7.16 -22.86 7.33
C ALA A 123 7.06 -23.31 5.85
N LYS A 124 5.87 -23.20 5.25
CA LYS A 124 5.67 -23.52 3.83
C LYS A 124 6.38 -22.53 2.89
N LEU A 125 6.46 -21.26 3.27
CA LEU A 125 7.23 -20.25 2.58
C LEU A 125 8.72 -20.61 2.54
N ALA A 126 9.31 -20.99 3.68
CA ALA A 126 10.71 -21.41 3.76
C ALA A 126 11.01 -22.61 2.86
N GLU A 127 10.17 -23.65 2.92
CA GLU A 127 10.25 -24.83 2.06
C GLU A 127 10.17 -24.45 0.55
N SER A 128 9.21 -23.60 0.18
CA SER A 128 9.00 -23.16 -1.21
C SER A 128 10.18 -22.36 -1.76
N ILE A 129 10.81 -21.52 -0.93
CA ILE A 129 12.01 -20.76 -1.33
C ILE A 129 13.22 -21.68 -1.41
N ALA A 130 13.49 -22.55 -0.42
CA ALA A 130 14.64 -23.45 -0.43
C ALA A 130 14.71 -24.31 -1.71
N LEU A 131 13.59 -24.95 -2.06
CA LEU A 131 13.46 -25.80 -3.27
C LEU A 131 13.72 -25.04 -4.59
N LYS A 132 13.39 -23.74 -4.64
CA LYS A 132 13.45 -22.92 -5.86
C LYS A 132 14.74 -22.10 -5.96
N ALA A 133 15.22 -21.55 -4.84
CA ALA A 133 16.40 -20.69 -4.75
C ALA A 133 17.72 -21.46 -4.74
N LYS A 134 17.75 -22.70 -4.22
CA LYS A 134 18.92 -23.61 -4.32
C LYS A 134 20.25 -22.96 -3.90
N GLY A 135 20.31 -22.37 -2.69
CA GLY A 135 21.50 -21.69 -2.18
C GLY A 135 21.71 -20.25 -2.65
N LYS A 136 20.88 -19.71 -3.56
CA LYS A 136 20.99 -18.30 -3.99
C LYS A 136 20.71 -17.31 -2.85
N GLN A 137 21.22 -16.10 -3.02
CA GLN A 137 20.78 -14.96 -2.23
C GLN A 137 19.42 -14.45 -2.76
N VAL A 138 18.54 -13.97 -1.89
CA VAL A 138 17.16 -13.57 -2.26
C VAL A 138 16.73 -12.23 -1.65
N ASN A 139 15.92 -11.50 -2.40
CA ASN A 139 15.16 -10.34 -1.94
C ASN A 139 13.67 -10.70 -1.89
N ILE A 140 13.02 -10.56 -0.74
CA ILE A 140 11.64 -11.00 -0.56
C ILE A 140 10.70 -9.80 -0.63
N ILE A 141 9.61 -9.91 -1.40
CA ILE A 141 8.50 -8.96 -1.42
C ILE A 141 7.25 -9.71 -0.94
N ALA A 142 6.83 -9.43 0.30
CA ALA A 142 5.88 -10.25 1.05
C ALA A 142 5.38 -9.54 2.33
N GLY A 143 4.59 -10.24 3.16
CA GLY A 143 4.08 -9.73 4.44
C GLY A 143 4.66 -10.39 5.70
N LEU A 144 3.81 -10.49 6.74
CA LEU A 144 4.13 -10.97 8.09
C LEU A 144 4.87 -12.31 8.12
N ASP A 145 4.49 -13.26 7.27
CA ASP A 145 5.08 -14.59 7.18
C ASP A 145 6.58 -14.55 6.93
N SER A 146 7.04 -13.58 6.13
CA SER A 146 8.48 -13.41 5.90
C SER A 146 9.19 -12.87 7.13
N ARG A 147 8.58 -11.96 7.90
CA ARG A 147 9.15 -11.51 9.20
C ARG A 147 9.28 -12.67 10.19
N TYR A 148 8.27 -13.52 10.28
CA TYR A 148 8.33 -14.71 11.14
C TYR A 148 9.37 -15.72 10.64
N MET A 149 9.38 -16.03 9.34
CA MET A 149 10.38 -16.91 8.73
C MET A 149 11.81 -16.42 8.99
N ILE A 150 12.10 -15.15 8.71
CA ILE A 150 13.43 -14.54 8.91
C ILE A 150 13.83 -14.58 10.39
N SER A 151 12.94 -14.16 11.29
CA SER A 151 13.30 -13.95 12.71
C SER A 151 13.29 -15.23 13.55
N GLN A 152 12.35 -16.14 13.29
CA GLN A 152 12.10 -17.34 14.10
C GLN A 152 12.57 -18.64 13.43
N LEU A 153 12.34 -18.82 12.12
CA LEU A 153 12.72 -20.06 11.42
C LEU A 153 14.18 -20.04 10.95
N ARG A 154 14.72 -18.87 10.61
CA ARG A 154 16.13 -18.62 10.24
C ARG A 154 16.69 -19.67 9.24
N PRO A 155 16.03 -19.87 8.08
CA PRO A 155 16.45 -20.87 7.10
C PRO A 155 17.87 -20.60 6.60
N THR A 156 18.63 -21.67 6.35
CA THR A 156 20.03 -21.62 5.92
C THR A 156 20.26 -22.11 4.49
N ASP A 157 19.27 -22.74 3.85
CA ASP A 157 19.29 -23.25 2.47
C ASP A 157 19.33 -22.15 1.39
N PHE A 158 19.16 -20.89 1.80
CA PHE A 158 19.23 -19.68 0.97
C PHE A 158 19.54 -18.49 1.86
N LYS A 159 20.18 -17.45 1.30
CA LYS A 159 20.54 -16.24 2.08
C LYS A 159 19.58 -15.09 1.79
N ILE A 160 18.87 -14.62 2.80
CA ILE A 160 17.95 -13.49 2.69
C ILE A 160 18.76 -12.19 2.78
N LEU A 161 18.57 -11.26 1.84
CA LEU A 161 19.23 -9.95 1.83
C LEU A 161 18.28 -8.82 2.23
N SER A 162 17.01 -8.91 1.82
CA SER A 162 15.99 -7.93 2.22
C SER A 162 14.59 -8.52 2.31
N LEU A 163 13.74 -7.85 3.08
CA LEU A 163 12.30 -7.95 3.01
C LEU A 163 11.70 -6.57 2.69
N THR A 164 10.96 -6.47 1.59
CA THR A 164 10.08 -5.32 1.29
C THR A 164 8.65 -5.72 1.61
N THR A 165 7.99 -5.01 2.53
CA THR A 165 6.56 -5.21 2.81
C THR A 165 5.70 -4.14 2.15
N ILE A 166 4.47 -4.52 1.81
CA ILE A 166 3.52 -3.66 1.09
C ILE A 166 2.18 -3.80 1.79
N ALA A 167 1.63 -2.68 2.29
CA ALA A 167 0.36 -2.59 3.02
C ALA A 167 0.15 -3.70 4.08
N THR A 168 1.23 -4.15 4.72
CA THR A 168 1.21 -5.30 5.63
C THR A 168 0.79 -4.83 7.03
N PRO A 169 -0.11 -5.52 7.75
CA PRO A 169 -0.59 -5.05 9.05
C PRO A 169 0.42 -5.36 10.18
N HIS A 170 1.58 -4.69 10.19
CA HIS A 170 2.64 -4.92 11.20
C HIS A 170 2.18 -4.59 12.62
N ARG A 171 1.18 -3.72 12.79
CA ARG A 171 0.57 -3.38 14.10
C ARG A 171 -0.84 -3.95 14.24
N GLY A 172 -1.27 -4.80 13.30
CA GLY A 172 -2.63 -5.37 13.21
C GLY A 172 -3.59 -4.50 12.39
N SER A 173 -4.89 -4.72 12.54
CA SER A 173 -5.95 -3.89 11.95
C SER A 173 -7.19 -3.89 12.84
N ALA A 174 -7.78 -2.72 13.05
CA ALA A 174 -9.04 -2.54 13.76
C ALA A 174 -10.22 -3.24 13.04
N PHE A 175 -10.10 -3.50 11.73
CA PHE A 175 -11.07 -4.35 11.02
C PHE A 175 -10.90 -5.83 11.39
N ALA A 176 -9.67 -6.31 11.63
CA ALA A 176 -9.45 -7.66 12.14
C ALA A 176 -9.94 -7.82 13.59
N ASP A 177 -9.74 -6.79 14.44
CA ASP A 177 -10.30 -6.73 15.79
C ASP A 177 -11.84 -6.79 15.76
N TYR A 178 -12.48 -5.92 14.96
CA TYR A 178 -13.93 -5.90 14.78
C TYR A 178 -14.49 -7.25 14.30
N MET A 179 -13.83 -7.89 13.32
CA MET A 179 -14.23 -9.21 12.83
C MET A 179 -14.08 -10.28 13.92
N PHE A 180 -12.97 -10.28 14.65
CA PHE A 180 -12.72 -11.23 15.74
C PHE A 180 -13.76 -11.11 16.87
N GLU A 181 -14.06 -9.89 17.33
CA GLU A 181 -15.11 -9.64 18.33
C GLU A 181 -16.50 -10.04 17.82
N THR A 182 -16.84 -9.67 16.58
CA THR A 182 -18.15 -9.98 15.97
C THR A 182 -18.36 -11.50 15.81
N ILE A 183 -17.31 -12.24 15.44
CA ILE A 183 -17.33 -13.71 15.39
C ILE A 183 -17.53 -14.29 16.79
N GLY A 184 -16.82 -13.76 17.80
CA GLY A 184 -16.88 -14.25 19.18
C GLY A 184 -18.22 -13.99 19.90
N GLN A 185 -18.91 -12.88 19.60
CA GLN A 185 -20.05 -12.44 20.42
C GLN A 185 -21.43 -12.98 20.02
N ARG A 186 -21.71 -13.32 18.73
CA ARG A 186 -23.00 -13.96 18.35
C ARG A 186 -23.12 -14.50 16.91
N ARG A 187 -23.74 -15.68 16.77
CA ARG A 187 -24.39 -16.24 15.55
C ARG A 187 -23.53 -16.50 14.28
N VAL A 188 -22.28 -16.95 14.46
CA VAL A 188 -21.59 -17.98 13.65
C VAL A 188 -22.09 -18.13 12.19
N LYS A 189 -23.15 -18.93 11.94
CA LYS A 189 -23.53 -19.47 10.61
C LYS A 189 -23.69 -18.44 9.48
N ARG A 190 -24.16 -17.21 9.73
CA ARG A 190 -24.30 -16.21 8.64
C ARG A 190 -22.98 -15.53 8.31
N ILE A 191 -22.15 -15.27 9.32
CA ILE A 191 -20.81 -14.71 9.16
C ILE A 191 -19.92 -15.75 8.46
N TYR A 192 -19.94 -17.00 8.93
CA TYR A 192 -19.18 -18.10 8.34
C TYR A 192 -19.51 -18.30 6.85
N LYS A 193 -20.77 -18.13 6.42
CA LYS A 193 -21.13 -18.25 5.00
C LYS A 193 -20.70 -17.05 4.14
N VAL A 194 -20.62 -15.84 4.71
CA VAL A 194 -20.01 -14.68 4.04
C VAL A 194 -18.48 -14.84 3.98
N MET A 195 -17.89 -15.40 5.02
CA MET A 195 -16.47 -15.71 5.11
C MET A 195 -16.07 -16.78 4.10
N GLU A 196 -16.78 -17.91 4.04
CA GLU A 196 -16.65 -18.97 3.03
C GLU A 196 -16.78 -18.42 1.60
N TYR A 197 -17.75 -17.53 1.33
CA TYR A 197 -17.90 -16.85 0.04
C TYR A 197 -16.69 -15.98 -0.37
N PHE A 198 -15.92 -15.48 0.61
CA PHE A 198 -14.68 -14.73 0.38
C PHE A 198 -13.40 -15.57 0.64
N GLY A 199 -13.51 -16.89 0.86
CA GLY A 199 -12.36 -17.78 1.12
C GLY A 199 -11.71 -17.61 2.51
N LEU A 200 -12.46 -17.10 3.49
CA LEU A 200 -11.97 -16.67 4.80
C LEU A 200 -12.21 -17.75 5.87
N GLU A 201 -11.17 -18.17 6.61
CA GLU A 201 -11.33 -18.94 7.86
C GLU A 201 -11.22 -18.03 9.09
N THR A 202 -11.96 -18.35 10.16
CA THR A 202 -12.07 -17.49 11.35
C THR A 202 -10.80 -17.43 12.20
N GLY A 203 -10.00 -18.50 12.22
CA GLY A 203 -8.77 -18.54 13.01
C GLY A 203 -7.73 -17.51 12.58
N ALA A 204 -7.62 -17.25 11.28
CA ALA A 204 -6.54 -16.42 10.72
C ALA A 204 -6.64 -14.93 11.08
N PHE A 205 -7.85 -14.39 11.25
CA PHE A 205 -8.05 -12.99 11.66
C PHE A 205 -7.56 -12.72 13.09
N SER A 206 -7.57 -13.73 13.98
CA SER A 206 -7.04 -13.57 15.34
C SER A 206 -5.57 -13.14 15.35
N GLN A 207 -4.78 -13.62 14.39
CA GLN A 207 -3.37 -13.28 14.24
C GLN A 207 -3.12 -11.95 13.50
N LEU A 208 -4.18 -11.29 13.00
CA LEU A 208 -4.15 -9.95 12.41
C LEU A 208 -4.72 -8.87 13.37
N THR A 209 -5.19 -9.26 14.56
CA THR A 209 -5.64 -8.32 15.60
C THR A 209 -4.51 -7.42 16.07
N GLN A 210 -4.81 -6.18 16.45
CA GLN A 210 -3.84 -5.27 17.04
C GLN A 210 -3.27 -5.85 18.35
N ALA A 211 -4.11 -6.56 19.11
CA ALA A 211 -3.71 -7.24 20.34
C ALA A 211 -2.68 -8.35 20.10
N TYR A 212 -2.89 -9.26 19.14
CA TYR A 212 -1.92 -10.31 18.81
C TYR A 212 -0.63 -9.71 18.24
N MET A 213 -0.73 -8.72 17.34
CA MET A 213 0.44 -8.10 16.71
C MET A 213 1.33 -7.38 17.74
N LYS A 214 0.73 -6.62 18.65
CA LYS A 214 1.44 -5.92 19.73
C LYS A 214 2.02 -6.87 20.78
N ASN A 215 1.22 -7.82 21.27
CA ASN A 215 1.54 -8.57 22.49
C ASN A 215 2.20 -9.94 22.25
N ASN A 216 2.05 -10.52 21.05
CA ASN A 216 2.62 -11.82 20.71
C ASN A 216 3.55 -11.80 19.50
N PHE A 217 3.15 -11.16 18.38
CA PHE A 217 3.91 -11.26 17.14
C PHE A 217 5.20 -10.44 17.18
N ASN A 218 5.12 -9.11 17.30
CA ASN A 218 6.28 -8.24 17.22
C ASN A 218 7.35 -8.52 18.30
N PRO A 219 7.00 -8.82 19.57
CA PRO A 219 8.00 -9.22 20.58
C PRO A 219 8.76 -10.52 20.24
N LYS A 220 8.16 -11.41 19.44
CA LYS A 220 8.78 -12.67 18.98
C LYS A 220 9.42 -12.55 17.59
N THR A 221 9.16 -11.48 16.85
CA THR A 221 9.66 -11.28 15.49
C THR A 221 10.44 -9.96 15.33
N PRO A 222 11.50 -9.74 16.15
CA PRO A 222 12.43 -8.64 15.92
C PRO A 222 13.16 -8.82 14.58
N ASP A 223 13.59 -7.71 13.99
CA ASP A 223 14.33 -7.70 12.73
C ASP A 223 15.74 -8.28 12.91
N VAL A 224 16.25 -8.97 11.88
CA VAL A 224 17.58 -9.60 11.87
C VAL A 224 18.60 -8.62 11.29
N PRO A 225 19.70 -8.28 12.00
CA PRO A 225 20.61 -7.18 11.59
C PRO A 225 21.21 -7.29 10.18
N ASP A 226 21.43 -8.51 9.67
CA ASP A 226 22.02 -8.74 8.34
C ASP A 226 21.00 -8.64 7.18
N VAL A 227 19.73 -8.39 7.47
CA VAL A 227 18.64 -8.27 6.49
C VAL A 227 18.15 -6.82 6.44
N LYS A 228 18.04 -6.22 5.25
CA LYS A 228 17.44 -4.90 5.09
C LYS A 228 15.91 -5.00 5.08
N TYR A 229 15.24 -4.13 5.83
CA TYR A 229 13.77 -4.08 5.89
C TYR A 229 13.26 -2.79 5.28
N TYR A 230 12.40 -2.91 4.26
CA TYR A 230 11.73 -1.81 3.59
C TYR A 230 10.22 -1.98 3.70
N SER A 231 9.47 -0.88 3.61
CA SER A 231 8.00 -0.97 3.53
C SER A 231 7.33 0.16 2.78
N TYR A 232 6.15 -0.13 2.23
CA TYR A 232 5.26 0.84 1.57
C TYR A 232 3.85 0.73 2.15
N GLY A 233 3.22 1.88 2.39
CA GLY A 233 1.80 1.98 2.75
C GLY A 233 0.93 2.33 1.55
N ALA A 234 -0.38 2.28 1.77
CA ALA A 234 -1.37 2.76 0.82
C ALA A 234 -2.53 3.44 1.57
N SER A 235 -3.23 4.34 0.88
CA SER A 235 -4.40 5.02 1.43
C SER A 235 -5.45 5.27 0.35
N LEU A 236 -6.72 5.10 0.75
CA LEU A 236 -7.89 5.27 -0.10
C LEU A 236 -8.89 6.21 0.59
N GLU A 237 -9.54 7.06 -0.19
CA GLU A 237 -10.84 7.65 0.19
C GLU A 237 -11.93 6.97 -0.65
N PRO A 238 -12.59 5.91 -0.13
CA PRO A 238 -13.57 5.15 -0.89
C PRO A 238 -14.83 5.96 -1.20
N SER A 239 -15.37 5.79 -2.41
CA SER A 239 -16.77 6.15 -2.67
C SER A 239 -17.72 5.21 -1.92
N LYS A 240 -18.96 5.64 -1.70
CA LYS A 240 -20.01 4.86 -0.99
C LYS A 240 -20.34 3.50 -1.64
N TRP A 241 -19.89 3.28 -2.88
CA TRP A 241 -20.08 2.04 -3.64
C TRP A 241 -18.83 1.14 -3.65
N SER A 242 -17.73 1.55 -3.00
CA SER A 242 -16.52 0.74 -2.88
C SER A 242 -16.74 -0.44 -1.94
N VAL A 243 -16.25 -1.63 -2.33
CA VAL A 243 -16.22 -2.82 -1.46
C VAL A 243 -15.47 -2.59 -0.15
N PHE A 244 -14.53 -1.63 -0.13
CA PHE A 244 -13.78 -1.23 1.05
C PHE A 244 -14.46 -0.14 1.90
N SER A 245 -15.60 0.42 1.48
CA SER A 245 -16.27 1.47 2.25
C SER A 245 -16.68 1.04 3.67
N PRO A 246 -17.11 -0.22 3.94
CA PRO A 246 -17.44 -0.64 5.30
C PRO A 246 -16.21 -0.81 6.20
N SER A 247 -15.17 -1.47 5.71
CA SER A 247 -13.94 -1.73 6.47
C SER A 247 -13.10 -0.47 6.69
N HIS A 248 -13.00 0.41 5.68
CA HIS A 248 -12.43 1.74 5.85
C HIS A 248 -13.17 2.56 6.91
N ALA A 249 -14.50 2.51 6.95
CA ALA A 249 -15.29 3.24 7.95
C ALA A 249 -15.08 2.72 9.40
N ILE A 250 -14.65 1.47 9.56
CA ILE A 250 -14.24 0.89 10.87
C ILE A 250 -12.82 1.35 11.23
N ILE A 251 -11.88 1.31 10.29
CA ILE A 251 -10.46 1.64 10.53
C ILE A 251 -10.26 3.16 10.70
N LYS A 252 -10.90 3.99 9.87
CA LYS A 252 -10.70 5.45 9.79
C LYS A 252 -10.82 6.19 11.13
N PRO A 253 -11.80 5.94 12.01
CA PRO A 253 -11.88 6.61 13.31
C PRO A 253 -10.88 6.10 14.35
N ILE A 254 -10.29 4.91 14.17
CA ILE A 254 -9.42 4.23 15.16
C ILE A 254 -7.93 4.42 14.81
N GLU A 255 -7.55 4.10 13.57
CA GLU A 255 -6.16 4.12 13.09
C GLU A 255 -5.86 5.22 12.06
N GLY A 256 -6.87 5.99 11.65
CA GLY A 256 -6.72 7.03 10.63
C GLY A 256 -6.70 6.51 9.18
N VAL A 257 -5.85 7.09 8.34
CA VAL A 257 -5.80 6.74 6.90
C VAL A 257 -5.41 5.28 6.68
N ASN A 258 -6.10 4.65 5.73
CA ASN A 258 -6.01 3.24 5.42
C ASN A 258 -6.38 2.98 3.95
N ASP A 259 -5.97 1.82 3.43
CA ASP A 259 -6.21 1.37 2.05
C ASP A 259 -7.55 0.62 1.86
N GLY A 260 -8.34 0.51 2.92
CA GLY A 260 -9.53 -0.31 3.01
C GLY A 260 -9.42 -1.52 3.95
N LEU A 261 -8.22 -1.97 4.31
CA LEU A 261 -7.99 -3.11 5.23
C LEU A 261 -6.87 -2.84 6.26
N VAL A 262 -5.87 -2.04 5.92
CA VAL A 262 -4.69 -1.78 6.74
C VAL A 262 -4.43 -0.28 6.80
N SER A 263 -4.13 0.24 8.00
CA SER A 263 -3.77 1.65 8.19
C SER A 263 -2.35 1.94 7.71
N VAL A 264 -2.11 3.20 7.33
CA VAL A 264 -0.77 3.69 6.96
C VAL A 264 0.21 3.45 8.10
N HIS A 265 -0.15 3.84 9.34
CA HIS A 265 0.64 3.60 10.53
C HIS A 265 0.89 2.10 10.81
N SER A 266 -0.08 1.20 10.56
CA SER A 266 0.16 -0.24 10.68
C SER A 266 1.09 -0.79 9.58
N SER A 267 1.12 -0.16 8.40
CA SER A 267 1.98 -0.56 7.27
C SER A 267 3.47 -0.21 7.42
N GLN A 268 3.84 0.76 8.26
CA GLN A 268 5.22 1.23 8.41
C GLN A 268 6.14 0.22 9.13
N TRP A 269 7.23 -0.18 8.49
CA TRP A 269 8.25 -1.06 9.08
C TRP A 269 9.64 -0.90 8.47
N GLY A 270 10.69 -0.89 9.29
CA GLY A 270 12.06 -0.64 8.84
C GLY A 270 12.19 0.73 8.15
N ASP A 271 12.87 0.75 7.01
CA ASP A 271 13.04 1.93 6.15
C ASP A 271 11.77 2.13 5.28
N TYR A 272 10.87 2.99 5.77
CA TYR A 272 9.57 3.29 5.16
C TYR A 272 9.71 4.20 3.93
N LYS A 273 9.35 3.68 2.76
CA LYS A 273 9.54 4.34 1.47
C LYS A 273 8.41 5.30 1.06
N GLY A 274 7.21 5.17 1.66
CA GLY A 274 6.11 6.12 1.51
C GLY A 274 4.71 5.50 1.45
N THR A 275 3.70 6.39 1.42
CA THR A 275 2.27 6.06 1.25
C THR A 275 1.83 6.27 -0.19
N LEU A 276 1.28 5.24 -0.83
CA LEU A 276 0.59 5.31 -2.11
C LEU A 276 -0.80 5.97 -1.94
N ILE A 277 -1.04 7.10 -2.60
CA ILE A 277 -2.26 7.92 -2.42
C ILE A 277 -3.33 7.56 -3.46
N GLY A 278 -4.55 7.28 -3.00
CA GLY A 278 -5.67 6.88 -3.86
C GLY A 278 -5.66 5.41 -4.27
N VAL A 279 -4.89 4.58 -3.56
CA VAL A 279 -4.64 3.16 -3.87
C VAL A 279 -5.28 2.29 -2.80
N SER A 280 -6.12 1.33 -3.21
CA SER A 280 -6.73 0.35 -2.31
C SER A 280 -5.90 -0.93 -2.19
N HIS A 281 -6.17 -1.74 -1.16
CA HIS A 281 -5.48 -3.02 -0.94
C HIS A 281 -5.50 -3.96 -2.16
N LEU A 282 -6.57 -3.92 -2.98
CA LEU A 282 -6.69 -4.70 -4.22
C LEU A 282 -6.09 -4.02 -5.47
N ASP A 283 -5.85 -2.70 -5.44
CA ASP A 283 -5.12 -2.02 -6.52
C ASP A 283 -3.64 -2.43 -6.50
N LEU A 284 -3.06 -2.63 -5.31
CA LEU A 284 -1.65 -3.03 -5.09
C LEU A 284 -1.25 -4.33 -5.80
N ILE A 285 -2.14 -5.32 -5.81
CA ILE A 285 -1.92 -6.61 -6.49
C ILE A 285 -2.50 -6.65 -7.91
N ASN A 286 -2.88 -5.50 -8.48
CA ASN A 286 -3.37 -5.37 -9.87
C ASN A 286 -4.77 -5.99 -10.12
N TRP A 287 -5.65 -6.07 -9.10
CA TRP A 287 -6.90 -6.84 -9.16
C TRP A 287 -8.18 -6.08 -9.53
N THR A 288 -8.21 -4.76 -9.37
CA THR A 288 -9.37 -3.88 -9.68
C THR A 288 -9.63 -3.68 -11.19
N ASN A 289 -8.96 -4.46 -12.04
CA ASN A 289 -8.37 -3.98 -13.30
C ASN A 289 -9.19 -4.18 -14.60
N ARG A 290 -10.50 -4.44 -14.55
CA ARG A 290 -11.30 -4.58 -15.79
C ARG A 290 -12.49 -3.63 -15.89
N LEU A 291 -13.44 -3.67 -14.95
CA LEU A 291 -14.54 -2.70 -14.93
C LEU A 291 -14.04 -1.27 -14.72
N LYS A 292 -13.15 -1.06 -13.72
CA LYS A 292 -12.58 0.25 -13.36
C LYS A 292 -11.87 0.91 -14.55
N TRP A 293 -11.22 0.11 -15.40
CA TRP A 293 -10.51 0.58 -16.60
C TRP A 293 -11.46 0.98 -17.72
N PHE A 294 -12.42 0.11 -18.06
CA PHE A 294 -13.45 0.42 -19.07
C PHE A 294 -14.21 1.72 -18.72
N PHE A 295 -14.54 1.92 -17.45
CA PHE A 295 -15.13 3.18 -16.98
C PHE A 295 -14.16 4.37 -17.06
N TRP A 296 -12.89 4.23 -16.68
CA TRP A 296 -11.91 5.34 -16.73
C TRP A 296 -11.54 5.77 -18.15
N GLU A 297 -11.48 4.82 -19.09
CA GLU A 297 -11.26 5.07 -20.52
C GLU A 297 -12.45 5.83 -21.13
N LEU A 298 -13.67 5.51 -20.70
CA LEU A 298 -14.89 6.28 -21.04
C LEU A 298 -14.97 7.66 -20.36
N THR A 299 -14.46 7.82 -19.14
CA THR A 299 -14.54 9.08 -18.37
C THR A 299 -13.29 9.96 -18.47
N GLY A 300 -12.34 9.65 -19.37
CA GLY A 300 -11.10 10.42 -19.57
C GLY A 300 -10.26 10.61 -18.30
N SER A 301 -10.42 9.72 -17.32
CA SER A 301 -9.92 9.92 -15.96
C SER A 301 -8.48 9.44 -15.84
N LYS A 302 -7.56 10.31 -15.41
CA LYS A 302 -6.14 9.96 -15.28
C LYS A 302 -5.95 8.77 -14.32
N ARG A 303 -5.09 7.84 -14.75
CA ARG A 303 -4.61 6.73 -13.94
C ARG A 303 -3.53 7.24 -12.98
N ASN A 304 -3.75 7.13 -11.67
CA ASN A 304 -2.76 7.55 -10.67
C ASN A 304 -1.78 6.42 -10.29
N PHE A 305 -2.14 5.14 -10.52
CA PHE A 305 -1.33 4.01 -10.09
C PHE A 305 -1.32 2.83 -11.08
N ASN A 306 -0.15 2.21 -11.22
CA ASN A 306 0.12 1.01 -12.00
C ASN A 306 0.99 0.05 -11.18
N ALA A 307 0.41 -1.06 -10.74
CA ALA A 307 1.15 -2.07 -9.96
C ALA A 307 2.41 -2.56 -10.69
N ILE A 308 2.37 -2.73 -12.03
CA ILE A 308 3.55 -3.15 -12.79
C ILE A 308 4.67 -2.10 -12.71
N ALA A 309 4.35 -0.81 -12.79
CA ALA A 309 5.34 0.26 -12.65
C ALA A 309 5.93 0.31 -11.23
N PHE A 310 5.11 0.05 -10.22
CA PHE A 310 5.51 0.01 -8.80
C PHE A 310 6.42 -1.18 -8.46
N TYR A 311 6.11 -2.41 -8.92
CA TYR A 311 6.98 -3.57 -8.68
C TYR A 311 8.30 -3.49 -9.46
N LEU A 312 8.29 -2.87 -10.64
CA LEU A 312 9.52 -2.51 -11.35
C LEU A 312 10.34 -1.45 -10.59
N ASP A 313 9.69 -0.48 -9.95
CA ASP A 313 10.38 0.54 -9.13
C ASP A 313 11.01 -0.06 -7.87
N ILE A 314 10.33 -1.00 -7.20
CA ILE A 314 10.92 -1.76 -6.08
C ILE A 314 12.18 -2.52 -6.54
N CYS A 315 12.14 -3.17 -7.71
CA CYS A 315 13.30 -3.88 -8.24
C CYS A 315 14.47 -2.92 -8.58
N ASP A 316 14.18 -1.75 -9.14
CA ASP A 316 15.13 -0.68 -9.44
C ASP A 316 15.72 -0.04 -8.16
N MET A 317 14.94 0.04 -7.07
CA MET A 317 15.41 0.40 -5.72
C MET A 317 16.36 -0.67 -5.16
N LEU A 318 15.98 -1.95 -5.20
CA LEU A 318 16.83 -3.07 -4.77
C LEU A 318 18.17 -3.09 -5.54
N ALA A 319 18.14 -2.85 -6.86
CA ALA A 319 19.33 -2.77 -7.70
C ALA A 319 20.31 -1.66 -7.26
N LYS A 320 19.78 -0.48 -6.92
CA LYS A 320 20.57 0.68 -6.44
C LYS A 320 21.16 0.42 -5.05
N GLU A 321 20.42 -0.29 -4.20
CA GLU A 321 20.85 -0.78 -2.89
C GLU A 321 21.89 -1.93 -2.97
N LYS A 322 22.27 -2.34 -4.20
CA LYS A 322 23.22 -3.41 -4.56
C LYS A 322 22.74 -4.81 -4.13
N LEU A 323 21.43 -4.98 -4.10
CA LEU A 323 20.73 -6.23 -3.83
C LEU A 323 20.35 -6.95 -5.15
#